data_AF-A0A957S1J7-F1
#
_entry.id   AF-A0A957S1J7-F1
#
_cell.length_a   1.000
_cell.length_b   1.000
_cell.length_c   1.000
_cell.angle_alpha   90.00
_cell.angle_beta   90.00
_cell.angle_gamma   90.00
#
_symmetry.space_group_name_H-M   'P 1'
#
loop_
_entity.id
_entity.type
_entity.pdbx_description
1 polymer ?
#
loop_
_entity_poly.entity_id
_entity_poly.type
_entity_poly.pdbx_seq_one_letter_code
_entity_poly.pdbx_strand_id
1 'polypeptide(L)'
;MRALSYAREGTVRLFNRDFSILPFASQEPPRIRPLTRPDFYRVAAECRHRATELARFDQSRVNLQQCHDFNRWRQELRGYDRLAPTMAEIKAARPIARHQLMIIGAVIGVIALFGLPSVVSRGMATGLLYAYLIVLVMFFFVPEGLYGSTVEHLEGKTLRVVDELERILLEGDMGFTPAAFFQVKENLTEARRELRQQIDLAHRRWH
;
A
#
# COMPACT_ATOMS: atom_id res chain seq x y z
N MET A 1 22.43 47.22 24.03
CA MET A 1 22.34 45.90 24.66
C MET A 1 21.80 44.91 23.64
N ARG A 2 22.73 44.24 22.95
CA ARG A 2 22.49 43.12 22.02
C ARG A 2 22.73 41.81 22.78
N ALA A 3 22.16 40.73 22.23
CA ALA A 3 22.49 39.32 22.46
C ALA A 3 21.91 38.66 23.72
N LEU A 4 20.69 38.14 23.57
CA LEU A 4 20.30 36.86 24.18
C LEU A 4 19.65 36.00 23.09
N SER A 5 20.53 35.48 22.23
CA SER A 5 20.31 34.26 21.45
C SER A 5 20.77 33.05 22.28
N TYR A 6 20.28 31.88 21.92
CA TYR A 6 20.68 30.54 22.38
C TYR A 6 20.14 30.07 23.74
N ALA A 7 19.04 29.31 23.68
CA ALA A 7 19.02 27.88 24.03
C ALA A 7 17.65 27.43 24.56
N ARG A 8 16.66 27.20 23.68
CA ARG A 8 15.52 26.31 24.01
C ARG A 8 14.67 25.82 22.82
N GLU A 9 15.27 25.58 21.67
CA GLU A 9 14.55 25.03 20.49
C GLU A 9 14.85 23.53 20.23
N GLY A 10 15.35 22.80 21.23
CA GLY A 10 15.84 21.42 21.06
C GLY A 10 14.93 20.29 21.54
N THR A 11 13.67 20.53 21.94
CA THR A 11 12.91 19.53 22.72
C THR A 11 11.47 19.30 22.26
N VAL A 12 11.14 19.51 20.98
CA VAL A 12 9.78 19.22 20.44
C VAL A 12 9.83 18.61 19.04
N ARG A 13 10.65 17.57 18.84
CA ARG A 13 10.50 16.65 17.71
C ARG A 13 11.09 15.32 18.11
N LEU A 14 10.31 14.45 18.76
CA LEU A 14 10.55 12.99 18.83
C LEU A 14 9.53 12.29 19.75
N PHE A 15 8.27 12.73 19.82
CA PHE A 15 7.25 11.95 20.56
C PHE A 15 5.83 12.32 20.12
N ASN A 16 5.55 12.11 18.83
CA ASN A 16 4.16 12.06 18.35
C ASN A 16 4.05 11.00 17.25
N ARG A 17 4.34 9.75 17.63
CA ARG A 17 3.93 8.53 16.94
C ARG A 17 2.78 7.93 17.75
N ASP A 18 1.77 8.74 18.01
CA ASP A 18 0.53 8.25 18.60
C ASP A 18 -0.23 7.47 17.52
N PHE A 19 -0.31 6.16 17.78
CA PHE A 19 -1.42 5.26 17.46
C PHE A 19 -2.64 5.92 16.79
N SER A 20 -2.59 6.08 15.48
CA SER A 20 -3.78 6.30 14.65
C SER A 20 -4.45 4.96 14.34
N ILE A 21 -5.04 4.31 15.35
CA ILE A 21 -6.20 3.45 15.10
C ILE A 21 -7.37 4.41 14.88
N LEU A 22 -7.46 4.96 13.67
CA LEU A 22 -8.62 5.74 13.29
C LEU A 22 -9.80 4.77 13.11
N PRO A 23 -10.99 5.11 13.65
CA PRO A 23 -12.20 4.39 13.32
C PRO A 23 -12.43 4.50 11.82
N PHE A 24 -13.14 3.52 11.27
CA PHE A 24 -13.68 3.52 9.92
C PHE A 24 -14.57 4.77 9.75
N ALA A 25 -13.97 5.93 9.53
CA ALA A 25 -14.68 7.17 9.33
C ALA A 25 -15.48 6.99 8.04
N SER A 26 -16.79 7.03 8.17
CA SER A 26 -17.75 7.17 7.09
C SER A 26 -17.32 8.34 6.20
N GLN A 27 -16.64 8.03 5.10
CA GLN A 27 -16.32 8.99 4.06
C GLN A 27 -17.66 9.44 3.46
N GLU A 28 -17.94 10.74 3.50
CA GLU A 28 -18.98 11.35 2.64
C GLU A 28 -18.78 10.83 1.21
N PRO A 29 -19.87 10.56 0.45
CA PRO A 29 -19.76 10.13 -0.93
C PRO A 29 -18.86 11.12 -1.66
N PRO A 30 -17.79 10.65 -2.33
CA PRO A 30 -16.82 11.55 -2.94
C PRO A 30 -17.58 12.43 -3.92
N ARG A 31 -17.50 13.76 -3.74
CA ARG A 31 -18.03 14.69 -4.74
C ARG A 31 -17.29 14.38 -6.04
N ILE A 32 -18.03 13.81 -6.98
CA ILE A 32 -17.49 13.42 -8.28
C ILE A 32 -17.09 14.71 -9.00
N ARG A 33 -15.80 14.85 -9.27
CA ARG A 33 -15.22 15.99 -10.00
C ARG A 33 -14.94 15.57 -11.44
N PRO A 34 -15.16 16.46 -12.42
CA PRO A 34 -14.78 16.16 -13.80
C PRO A 34 -13.27 16.01 -13.92
N LEU A 35 -12.80 14.99 -14.62
CA LEU A 35 -11.39 14.80 -14.93
C LEU A 35 -10.91 15.87 -15.90
N THR A 36 -10.22 16.88 -15.39
CA THR A 36 -9.69 17.97 -16.21
C THR A 36 -8.36 17.58 -16.87
N ARG A 37 -8.01 18.24 -17.98
CA ARG A 37 -6.70 18.09 -18.64
C ARG A 37 -5.51 18.21 -17.66
N PRO A 38 -5.36 19.27 -16.84
CA PRO A 38 -4.25 19.39 -15.89
C PRO A 38 -4.21 18.24 -14.88
N ASP A 39 -5.37 17.80 -14.39
CA ASP A 39 -5.44 16.65 -13.48
C ASP A 39 -4.98 15.36 -14.18
N PHE A 40 -5.35 15.17 -15.44
CA PHE A 40 -4.91 14.01 -16.23
C PHE A 40 -3.39 13.95 -16.39
N TYR A 41 -2.73 15.08 -16.72
CA TYR A 41 -1.26 15.13 -16.78
C TYR A 41 -0.62 14.77 -15.45
N ARG A 42 -1.15 15.35 -14.36
CA ARG A 42 -0.64 15.08 -13.01
C ARG A 42 -0.74 13.59 -12.69
N VAL A 43 -1.90 12.98 -12.97
CA VAL A 43 -2.12 11.56 -12.70
C VAL A 43 -1.22 10.67 -13.57
N ALA A 44 -1.03 11.01 -14.85
CA ALA A 44 -0.13 10.27 -15.72
C ALA A 44 1.35 10.35 -15.29
N ALA A 45 1.81 11.53 -14.88
CA ALA A 45 3.15 11.71 -14.33
C ALA A 45 3.33 10.94 -13.00
N GLU A 46 2.31 10.97 -12.14
CA GLU A 46 2.28 10.22 -10.88
C GLU A 46 2.34 8.70 -11.13
N CYS A 47 1.70 8.19 -12.18
CA CYS A 47 1.81 6.77 -12.56
C CYS A 47 3.26 6.37 -12.88
N ARG A 48 3.98 7.19 -13.66
CA ARG A 48 5.39 6.97 -13.97
C ARG A 48 6.25 7.01 -12.71
N HIS A 49 6.05 8.03 -11.87
CA HIS A 49 6.77 8.14 -10.61
C HIS A 49 6.55 6.92 -9.71
N ARG A 50 5.30 6.47 -9.55
CA ARG A 50 4.96 5.28 -8.75
C ARG A 50 5.55 3.99 -9.32
N ALA A 51 5.55 3.83 -10.64
CA ALA A 51 6.18 2.67 -11.27
C ALA A 51 7.68 2.60 -10.93
N THR A 52 8.40 3.72 -11.02
CA THR A 52 9.81 3.79 -10.64
C THR A 52 10.05 3.62 -9.14
N GLU A 53 9.17 4.14 -8.28
CA GLU A 53 9.27 3.93 -6.83
C GLU A 53 9.03 2.46 -6.43
N LEU A 54 8.02 1.80 -7.01
CA LEU A 54 7.70 0.40 -6.72
C LEU A 54 8.84 -0.54 -7.13
N ALA A 55 9.51 -0.26 -8.26
CA ALA A 55 10.66 -1.00 -8.75
C ALA A 55 11.86 -1.08 -7.77
N ARG A 56 11.91 -0.21 -6.75
CA ARG A 56 12.98 -0.21 -5.73
C ARG A 56 12.76 -1.23 -4.61
N PHE A 57 11.57 -1.83 -4.53
CA PHE A 57 11.20 -2.70 -3.42
C PHE A 57 11.20 -4.19 -3.83
N ASP A 58 11.32 -5.06 -2.83
CA ASP A 58 11.24 -6.51 -3.03
C ASP A 58 9.79 -6.92 -3.37
N GLN A 59 9.62 -7.51 -4.55
CA GLN A 59 8.33 -7.92 -5.12
C GLN A 59 7.50 -8.81 -4.19
N SER A 60 8.19 -9.67 -3.44
CA SER A 60 7.56 -10.68 -2.57
C SER A 60 7.12 -10.14 -1.20
N ARG A 61 7.57 -8.94 -0.83
CA ARG A 61 7.34 -8.36 0.49
C ARG A 61 6.19 -7.37 0.48
N VAL A 62 5.54 -7.25 1.63
CA VAL A 62 4.54 -6.21 1.89
C VAL A 62 5.25 -4.95 2.38
N ASN A 63 5.11 -3.86 1.62
CA ASN A 63 5.50 -2.54 2.08
C ASN A 63 4.26 -1.78 2.59
N LEU A 64 4.19 -1.59 3.92
CA LEU A 64 3.06 -0.91 4.57
C LEU A 64 2.87 0.52 4.06
N GLN A 65 3.97 1.25 3.91
CA GLN A 65 3.94 2.63 3.44
C GLN A 65 3.35 2.71 2.04
N GLN A 66 3.85 1.88 1.11
CA GLN A 66 3.34 1.83 -0.26
C GLN A 66 1.87 1.39 -0.33
N CYS A 67 1.42 0.49 0.56
CA CYS A 67 0.01 0.11 0.65
C CYS A 67 -0.87 1.30 1.07
N HIS A 68 -0.43 2.08 2.07
CA HIS A 68 -1.17 3.27 2.51
C HIS A 68 -1.17 4.37 1.46
N ASP A 69 -0.03 4.62 0.82
CA ASP A 69 0.11 5.62 -0.23
C ASP A 69 -0.74 5.27 -1.45
N PHE A 70 -0.76 3.99 -1.84
CA PHE A 70 -1.65 3.50 -2.90
C PHE A 70 -3.12 3.68 -2.53
N ASN A 71 -3.51 3.34 -1.29
CA ASN A 71 -4.90 3.48 -0.85
C ASN A 71 -5.37 4.94 -0.83
N ARG A 72 -4.52 5.86 -0.39
CA ARG A 72 -4.80 7.31 -0.44
C ARG A 72 -4.96 7.76 -1.89
N TRP A 73 -4.00 7.43 -2.74
CA TRP A 73 -4.04 7.79 -4.15
C TRP A 73 -5.27 7.22 -4.87
N ARG A 74 -5.61 5.94 -4.64
CA ARG A 74 -6.83 5.34 -5.18
C ARG A 74 -8.09 6.11 -4.74
N GLN A 75 -8.16 6.56 -3.49
CA GLN A 75 -9.30 7.36 -3.03
C GLN A 75 -9.39 8.70 -3.77
N GLU A 76 -8.25 9.36 -4.01
CA GLU A 76 -8.21 10.57 -4.84
C GLU A 76 -8.69 10.29 -6.28
N LEU A 77 -8.26 9.17 -6.87
CA LEU A 77 -8.67 8.77 -8.21
C LEU A 77 -10.16 8.43 -8.33
N ARG A 78 -10.76 7.83 -7.27
CA ARG A 78 -12.22 7.59 -7.20
C ARG A 78 -13.03 8.89 -7.21
N GLY A 79 -12.39 10.02 -6.91
CA GLY A 79 -13.02 11.33 -6.97
C GLY A 79 -13.24 11.86 -8.39
N TYR A 80 -12.64 11.26 -9.43
CA TYR A 80 -12.83 11.68 -10.81
C TYR A 80 -13.94 10.88 -11.48
N ASP A 81 -14.84 11.57 -12.18
CA ASP A 81 -15.97 10.98 -12.93
C ASP A 81 -15.56 9.83 -13.84
N ARG A 82 -14.53 10.02 -14.66
CA ARG A 82 -14.10 9.03 -15.67
C ARG A 82 -13.32 7.86 -15.09
N LEU A 83 -12.66 8.04 -13.94
CA LEU A 83 -11.85 7.00 -13.29
C LEU A 83 -12.61 6.26 -12.19
N ALA A 84 -13.67 6.87 -11.64
CA ALA A 84 -14.51 6.29 -10.59
C ALA A 84 -14.96 4.84 -10.86
N PRO A 85 -15.48 4.47 -12.05
CA PRO A 85 -15.96 3.11 -12.29
C PRO A 85 -14.83 2.09 -12.16
N THR A 86 -13.72 2.32 -12.85
CA THR A 86 -12.56 1.40 -12.85
C THR A 86 -11.90 1.34 -11.46
N MET A 87 -11.82 2.46 -10.75
CA MET A 87 -11.27 2.48 -9.38
C MET A 87 -12.20 1.81 -8.35
N ALA A 88 -13.50 1.68 -8.64
CA ALA A 88 -14.41 0.93 -7.80
C ALA A 88 -14.16 -0.58 -7.88
N GLU A 89 -13.75 -1.09 -9.03
CA GLU A 89 -13.39 -2.50 -9.23
C GLU A 89 -12.06 -2.88 -8.57
N ILE A 90 -11.10 -1.95 -8.56
CA ILE A 90 -9.79 -2.17 -7.93
C ILE A 90 -9.98 -2.26 -6.41
N LYS A 91 -9.72 -3.43 -5.82
CA LYS A 91 -9.75 -3.62 -4.36
C LYS A 91 -8.63 -2.82 -3.68
N ALA A 92 -8.92 -2.28 -2.49
CA ALA A 92 -7.90 -1.62 -1.66
C ALA A 92 -6.70 -2.55 -1.37
N ALA A 93 -5.53 -1.97 -1.20
CA ALA A 93 -4.35 -2.69 -0.72
C ALA A 93 -4.52 -3.05 0.76
N ARG A 94 -4.10 -4.27 1.13
CA ARG A 94 -4.14 -4.77 2.51
C ARG A 94 -2.78 -4.49 3.17
N PRO A 95 -2.66 -3.51 4.07
CA PRO A 95 -1.40 -3.18 4.74
C PRO A 95 -1.17 -4.14 5.91
N ILE A 96 -0.99 -5.43 5.63
CA ILE A 96 -0.77 -6.46 6.64
C ILE A 96 0.60 -7.09 6.39
N ALA A 97 1.56 -6.75 7.25
CA ALA A 97 2.92 -7.29 7.18
C ALA A 97 3.10 -8.47 8.15
N ARG A 98 4.09 -9.33 7.86
CA ARG A 98 4.39 -10.52 8.68
C ARG A 98 4.56 -10.21 10.16
N HIS A 99 5.30 -9.13 10.47
CA HIS A 99 5.57 -8.75 11.86
C HIS A 99 4.28 -8.39 12.63
N GLN A 100 3.24 -7.87 11.98
CA GLN A 100 1.96 -7.59 12.65
C GLN A 100 1.26 -8.89 13.06
N LEU A 101 1.27 -9.92 12.20
CA LEU A 101 0.74 -11.24 12.55
C LEU A 101 1.53 -11.87 13.70
N MET A 102 2.86 -11.73 13.67
CA MET A 102 3.75 -12.21 14.72
C MET A 102 3.47 -11.55 16.07
N ILE A 103 3.24 -10.23 16.09
CA ILE A 103 2.89 -9.49 17.30
C ILE A 103 1.52 -9.91 17.81
N ILE A 104 0.51 -10.05 16.94
CA ILE A 104 -0.82 -10.52 17.34
C ILE A 104 -0.73 -11.92 17.94
N GLY A 105 0.00 -12.83 17.28
CA GLY A 105 0.28 -14.17 17.81
C GLY A 105 0.94 -14.11 19.18
N ALA A 106 2.02 -13.32 19.33
CA ALA A 106 2.73 -13.08 20.58
C ALA A 106 1.81 -12.62 21.71
N VAL A 107 0.97 -11.61 21.45
CA VAL A 107 0.03 -11.07 22.43
C VAL A 107 -1.01 -12.11 22.83
N ILE A 108 -1.58 -12.85 21.87
CA ILE A 108 -2.52 -13.94 22.17
C ILE A 108 -1.86 -15.01 23.03
N GLY A 109 -0.62 -15.40 22.70
CA GLY A 109 0.14 -16.36 23.50
C GLY A 109 0.39 -15.89 24.92
N VAL A 110 0.73 -14.60 25.11
CA VAL A 110 0.91 -13.99 26.43
C VAL A 110 -0.40 -14.02 27.22
N ILE A 111 -1.51 -13.59 26.63
CA ILE A 111 -2.83 -13.61 27.29
C ILE A 111 -3.21 -15.04 27.71
N ALA A 112 -3.01 -16.01 26.82
CA ALA A 112 -3.27 -17.41 27.11
C ALA A 112 -2.40 -17.92 28.28
N LEU A 113 -1.12 -17.55 28.30
CA LEU A 113 -0.18 -17.95 29.36
C LEU A 113 -0.59 -17.41 30.74
N PHE A 114 -1.10 -16.18 30.80
CA PHE A 114 -1.56 -15.57 32.05
C PHE A 114 -2.99 -15.99 32.46
N GLY A 115 -3.84 -16.35 31.50
CA GLY A 115 -5.25 -16.69 31.76
C GLY A 115 -5.52 -18.18 32.07
N LEU A 116 -4.67 -19.10 31.61
CA LEU A 116 -4.86 -20.55 31.77
C LEU A 116 -4.31 -21.23 33.05
N PRO A 117 -3.44 -20.64 33.89
CA PRO A 117 -2.75 -21.41 34.94
C PRO A 117 -3.66 -21.87 36.10
N SER A 118 -4.91 -21.39 36.18
CA SER A 118 -5.88 -21.83 37.18
C SER A 118 -6.68 -23.09 36.77
N VAL A 119 -6.65 -23.47 35.49
CA VAL A 119 -7.53 -24.53 34.94
C VAL A 119 -6.78 -25.70 34.29
N VAL A 120 -5.46 -25.59 34.10
CA VAL A 120 -4.68 -26.55 33.29
C VAL A 120 -3.56 -27.20 34.10
N SER A 121 -3.38 -28.51 33.96
CA SER A 121 -2.27 -29.25 34.60
C SER A 121 -0.91 -28.85 34.02
N ARG A 122 0.17 -28.93 34.81
CA ARG A 122 1.52 -28.50 34.39
C ARG A 122 1.98 -29.15 33.08
N GLY A 123 1.73 -30.45 32.89
CA GLY A 123 2.10 -31.16 31.66
C GLY A 123 1.33 -30.68 30.42
N MET A 124 0.04 -30.38 30.58
CA MET A 124 -0.78 -29.85 29.49
C MET A 124 -0.42 -28.40 29.14
N ALA A 125 -0.06 -27.59 30.14
CA ALA A 125 0.45 -26.22 29.93
C ALA A 125 1.76 -26.23 29.13
N THR A 126 2.71 -27.13 29.45
CA THR A 126 3.95 -27.30 28.69
C THR A 126 3.69 -27.74 27.24
N GLY A 127 2.77 -28.68 27.03
CA GLY A 127 2.38 -29.12 25.67
C GLY A 127 1.78 -27.98 24.84
N LEU A 128 0.88 -27.17 25.44
CA LEU A 128 0.29 -26.00 24.79
C LEU A 128 1.33 -24.96 24.41
N LEU A 129 2.32 -24.71 25.28
CA LEU A 129 3.42 -23.78 24.99
C LEU A 129 4.25 -24.24 23.77
N TYR A 130 4.62 -25.51 23.72
CA TYR A 130 5.36 -26.06 22.57
C TYR A 130 4.53 -26.00 21.28
N ALA A 131 3.24 -26.37 21.33
CA ALA A 131 2.33 -26.27 20.19
C ALA A 131 2.22 -24.82 19.69
N TYR A 132 2.09 -23.87 20.60
CA TYR A 132 2.06 -22.45 20.28
C TYR A 132 3.35 -21.96 19.62
N LEU A 133 4.52 -22.35 20.14
CA LEU A 133 5.81 -22.00 19.52
C LEU A 133 5.95 -22.59 18.11
N ILE A 134 5.50 -23.83 17.90
CA ILE A 134 5.49 -24.45 16.56
C ILE A 134 4.60 -23.67 15.61
N VAL A 135 3.40 -23.27 16.02
CA VAL A 135 2.49 -22.45 15.21
C VAL A 135 3.14 -21.10 14.85
N LEU A 136 3.83 -20.48 15.81
CA LEU A 136 4.52 -19.21 15.62
C LEU A 136 5.69 -19.33 14.63
N VAL A 137 6.43 -20.44 14.65
CA VAL A 137 7.45 -20.75 13.64
C VAL A 137 6.82 -21.02 12.28
N MET A 138 5.70 -21.75 12.21
CA MET A 138 4.98 -22.03 10.97
C MET A 138 4.55 -20.75 10.24
N PHE A 139 4.21 -19.68 10.96
CA PHE A 139 3.87 -18.38 10.36
C PHE A 139 5.00 -17.77 9.50
N PHE A 140 6.27 -18.09 9.75
CA PHE A 140 7.38 -17.61 8.92
C PHE A 140 7.39 -18.23 7.52
N PHE A 141 6.78 -19.39 7.35
CA PHE A 141 6.70 -20.09 6.07
C PHE A 141 5.47 -19.67 5.26
N VAL A 142 4.52 -18.94 5.86
CA VAL A 142 3.34 -18.42 5.16
C VAL A 142 3.75 -17.27 4.22
N PRO A 143 3.47 -17.36 2.91
CA PRO A 143 3.75 -16.28 1.97
C PRO A 143 2.98 -15.00 2.32
N GLU A 144 3.63 -13.85 2.17
CA GLU A 144 3.01 -12.58 2.58
C GLU A 144 1.80 -12.18 1.72
N GLY A 145 1.71 -12.70 0.48
CA GLY A 145 0.58 -12.47 -0.42
C GLY A 145 -0.76 -13.04 0.06
N LEU A 146 -0.75 -14.02 0.98
CA LEU A 146 -1.99 -14.60 1.51
C LEU A 146 -2.75 -13.60 2.38
N TYR A 147 -2.03 -12.85 3.21
CA TYR A 147 -2.63 -11.92 4.17
C TYR A 147 -2.45 -10.44 3.81
N GLY A 148 -1.38 -10.06 3.13
CA GLY A 148 -1.09 -8.69 2.73
C GLY A 148 -1.28 -8.41 1.23
N SER A 149 -1.01 -7.17 0.83
CA SER A 149 -0.76 -6.80 -0.57
C SER A 149 0.73 -6.63 -0.76
N THR A 150 1.36 -7.55 -1.50
CA THR A 150 2.77 -7.47 -1.86
C THR A 150 3.02 -6.33 -2.85
N VAL A 151 4.29 -5.93 -3.02
CA VAL A 151 4.68 -4.93 -4.03
C VAL A 151 4.20 -5.34 -5.42
N GLU A 152 4.34 -6.61 -5.80
CA GLU A 152 3.82 -7.14 -7.06
C GLU A 152 2.30 -6.90 -7.24
N HIS A 153 1.51 -7.10 -6.17
CA HIS A 153 0.07 -6.79 -6.21
C HIS A 153 -0.21 -5.29 -6.37
N LEU A 154 0.64 -4.43 -5.82
CA LEU A 154 0.51 -2.98 -6.00
C LEU A 154 0.87 -2.56 -7.42
N GLU A 155 1.89 -3.17 -8.02
CA GLU A 155 2.28 -2.96 -9.41
C GLU A 155 1.15 -3.36 -10.36
N GLY A 156 0.56 -4.55 -10.18
CA GLY A 156 -0.56 -5.00 -11.00
C GLY A 156 -1.79 -4.09 -10.88
N LYS A 157 -2.06 -3.53 -9.70
CA LYS A 157 -3.14 -2.55 -9.52
C LYS A 157 -2.82 -1.21 -10.17
N THR A 158 -1.58 -0.74 -10.06
CA THR A 158 -1.11 0.49 -10.71
C THR A 158 -1.16 0.34 -12.23
N LEU A 159 -0.83 -0.83 -12.76
CA LEU A 159 -0.93 -1.16 -14.18
C LEU A 159 -2.37 -1.02 -14.69
N ARG A 160 -3.37 -1.46 -13.92
CA ARG A 160 -4.78 -1.23 -14.28
C ARG A 160 -5.14 0.25 -14.35
N VAL A 161 -4.58 1.10 -13.50
CA VAL A 161 -4.78 2.56 -13.57
C VAL A 161 -4.15 3.11 -14.86
N VAL A 162 -2.93 2.68 -15.19
CA VAL A 162 -2.23 3.09 -16.42
C VAL A 162 -3.00 2.70 -17.67
N ASP A 163 -3.50 1.46 -17.73
CA ASP A 163 -4.29 0.98 -18.87
C ASP A 163 -5.59 1.76 -19.04
N GLU A 164 -6.24 2.15 -17.94
CA GLU A 164 -7.44 2.97 -17.99
C GLU A 164 -7.17 4.41 -18.44
N LEU A 165 -6.09 5.03 -17.96
CA LEU A 165 -5.69 6.35 -18.43
C LEU A 165 -5.38 6.32 -19.92
N GLU A 166 -4.71 5.27 -20.40
CA GLU A 166 -4.44 5.15 -21.83
C GLU A 166 -5.71 4.96 -22.65
N ARG A 167 -6.67 4.18 -22.16
CA ARG A 167 -7.99 4.07 -22.79
C ARG A 167 -8.64 5.45 -22.95
N ILE A 168 -8.69 6.24 -21.87
CA ILE A 168 -9.28 7.59 -21.89
C ILE A 168 -8.48 8.54 -22.81
N LEU A 169 -7.15 8.39 -22.86
CA LEU A 169 -6.30 9.18 -23.76
C LEU A 169 -6.60 8.89 -25.23
N LEU A 170 -6.77 7.61 -25.58
CA LEU A 170 -7.02 7.15 -26.94
C LEU A 170 -8.44 7.46 -27.43
N GLU A 171 -9.41 7.57 -26.52
CA GLU A 171 -10.77 8.03 -26.82
C GLU A 171 -10.80 9.48 -27.33
N GLY A 172 -9.76 10.29 -27.05
CA GLY A 172 -9.59 11.63 -27.63
C GLY A 172 -10.50 12.73 -27.05
N ASP A 173 -11.41 12.36 -26.14
CA ASP A 173 -12.45 13.23 -25.58
C ASP A 173 -11.97 14.44 -24.76
N MET A 174 -10.69 14.50 -24.40
CA MET A 174 -10.14 15.58 -23.57
C MET A 174 -9.57 16.75 -24.36
N GLY A 175 -9.51 16.69 -25.70
CA GLY A 175 -9.03 17.80 -26.53
C GLY A 175 -7.56 18.15 -26.24
N PHE A 176 -6.69 17.15 -26.23
CA PHE A 176 -5.25 17.34 -26.05
C PHE A 176 -4.62 18.01 -27.28
N THR A 177 -3.61 18.85 -27.04
CA THR A 177 -2.72 19.27 -28.12
C THR A 177 -1.83 18.10 -28.53
N PRO A 178 -1.34 18.03 -29.79
CA PRO A 178 -0.51 16.92 -30.24
C PRO A 178 0.72 16.66 -29.36
N ALA A 179 1.46 17.73 -29.01
CA ALA A 179 2.65 17.61 -28.17
C ALA A 179 2.33 16.99 -26.80
N ALA A 180 1.22 17.40 -26.21
CA ALA A 180 0.87 17.00 -24.86
C ALA A 180 0.21 15.60 -24.82
N PHE A 181 -0.49 15.22 -25.88
CA PHE A 181 -0.89 13.83 -26.12
C PHE A 181 0.34 12.90 -26.15
N PHE A 182 1.36 13.23 -26.93
CA PHE A 182 2.57 12.39 -27.03
C PHE A 182 3.32 12.30 -25.71
N GLN A 183 3.46 13.41 -24.99
CA GLN A 183 4.10 13.43 -23.67
C GLN A 183 3.38 12.52 -22.65
N VAL A 184 2.04 12.58 -22.61
CA VAL A 184 1.28 11.71 -21.69
C VAL A 184 1.39 10.25 -22.13
N LYS A 185 1.27 9.99 -23.43
CA LYS A 185 1.41 8.64 -23.98
C LYS A 185 2.77 8.04 -23.64
N GLU A 186 3.85 8.82 -23.76
CA GLU A 186 5.20 8.40 -23.38
C GLU A 186 5.29 8.06 -21.90
N ASN A 187 4.81 8.94 -21.01
CA ASN A 187 4.78 8.68 -19.57
C ASN A 187 4.02 7.41 -19.21
N LEU A 188 2.85 7.18 -19.82
CA LEU A 188 2.04 5.98 -19.58
C LEU A 188 2.71 4.72 -20.16
N THR A 189 3.33 4.83 -21.33
CA THR A 189 4.04 3.71 -21.97
C THR A 189 5.25 3.29 -21.16
N GLU A 190 6.04 4.24 -20.66
CA GLU A 190 7.16 3.97 -19.76
C GLU A 190 6.69 3.35 -18.45
N ALA A 191 5.65 3.91 -17.82
CA ALA A 191 5.06 3.35 -16.60
C ALA A 191 4.61 1.89 -16.82
N ARG A 192 3.90 1.61 -17.92
CA ARG A 192 3.48 0.25 -18.29
C ARG A 192 4.69 -0.67 -18.46
N ARG A 193 5.70 -0.23 -19.20
CA ARG A 193 6.89 -1.03 -19.49
C ARG A 193 7.59 -1.43 -18.20
N GLU A 194 7.82 -0.47 -17.30
CA GLU A 194 8.46 -0.72 -16.01
C GLU A 194 7.63 -1.70 -15.18
N LEU A 195 6.33 -1.45 -15.00
CA LEU A 195 5.45 -2.30 -14.21
C LEU A 195 5.39 -3.74 -14.76
N ARG A 196 5.26 -3.91 -16.08
CA ARG A 196 5.26 -5.26 -16.70
C ARG A 196 6.61 -5.95 -16.54
N GLN A 197 7.71 -5.22 -16.71
CA GLN A 197 9.04 -5.79 -16.53
C GLN A 197 9.23 -6.29 -15.09
N GLN A 198 8.81 -5.53 -14.09
CA GLN A 198 8.90 -5.93 -12.68
C GLN A 198 8.03 -7.15 -12.37
N ILE A 199 6.79 -7.17 -12.86
CA ILE A 199 5.88 -8.31 -12.73
C ILE A 199 6.45 -9.56 -13.43
N ASP A 200 7.01 -9.43 -14.63
CA ASP A 200 7.63 -10.54 -15.36
C ASP A 200 8.87 -11.09 -14.62
N LEU A 201 9.69 -10.19 -14.06
CA LEU A 201 10.85 -10.57 -13.25
C LEU A 201 10.42 -11.30 -11.96
N ALA A 202 9.31 -10.88 -11.34
CA ALA A 202 8.75 -11.56 -10.18
C ALA A 202 8.32 -12.99 -10.52
N HIS A 203 7.62 -13.20 -11.64
CA HIS A 203 7.18 -14.53 -12.06
C HIS A 203 8.32 -15.46 -12.46
N ARG A 204 9.36 -14.96 -13.15
CA ARG A 204 10.54 -15.77 -13.53
C ARG A 204 11.32 -16.30 -12.33
N ARG A 205 11.23 -15.63 -11.17
CA ARG A 205 11.96 -16.05 -9.96
C ARG A 205 11.41 -17.35 -9.33
N TRP A 206 10.21 -17.76 -9.70
CA TRP A 206 9.53 -18.93 -9.15
C TRP A 206 9.41 -20.11 -10.12
N HIS A 207 9.98 -19.99 -11.32
CA HIS A 207 10.13 -21.06 -12.31
C HIS A 207 11.59 -21.53 -12.37
#